data_AF-A0A960U6T6-F1
#
_entry.id   AF-A0A960U6T6-F1
#
_cell.length_a   1.000
_cell.length_b   1.000
_cell.length_c   1.000
_cell.angle_alpha   90.00
_cell.angle_beta   90.00
_cell.angle_gamma   90.00
#
_symmetry.space_group_name_H-M   'P 1'
#
loop_
_entity.id
_entity.type
_entity.pdbx_description
1 polymer ?
#
loop_
_entity_poly.entity_id
_entity_poly.type
_entity_poly.pdbx_seq_one_letter_code
_entity_poly.pdbx_strand_id
1 'polypeptide(L)'
;MEKNIKHYPVLQMGEENRFFFSDNKIFTKLFQVIVSEGKKWVNANRGCLYFFNSNGVLIGNNELKNPEQAEKIAYYTLENVENLLLKKGSLIPGTSISVNESYISCYVGDKERNNLIGVFVLEGINNFDSFSKEDFELISVYSQNIYLLLHDSLYFEDLNEIYLKFATSLMILLTGTENYRENKKLDFLLKEIIRVTGIINSSHHLSKLLRELMESVKSVFRTESCSILLVDKEKNDLYFHTIAGEKEEDLSKVRVPMGQGIAGTVAITKTPMIINDAQNDNRVYKVADQTSGFVTRNILATPLVVDDEVIGVMEGINTIDRNNFNESDIDIFLTFSEAAAVAIQKARLVDDLQKANRELEKKVSELASLFDLGQAVLESKDVKELSLKSIRIIVRELDARRAVIILKDPSKQNLNLISHVQGKEEISTANFLRESVIVHAIIDNRIVLKKEVPIYQELDDLDEVFLVGSYIILPISDSNKRPFGAICISERNDKTAFNQGHLRLLQTISAQYIKGYENIRLNEDIIAKKAMEKEIEITSNIQKNILPGGVPGGFKKKKKKKFMPAKEVS
;
A
#
# COMPACT_ATOMS: atom_id res chain seq x y z
N MET A 1 86.10 -8.07 21.57
CA MET A 1 85.95 -6.93 20.65
C MET A 1 84.54 -6.98 20.08
N GLU A 2 83.59 -6.41 20.84
CA GLU A 2 82.25 -6.11 20.34
C GLU A 2 82.41 -5.06 19.23
N LYS A 3 81.99 -5.40 18.01
CA LYS A 3 81.83 -4.39 16.97
C LYS A 3 80.70 -3.47 17.42
N ASN A 4 81.03 -2.22 17.71
CA ASN A 4 80.07 -1.11 17.81
C ASN A 4 79.23 -1.08 16.51
N ILE A 5 78.10 -1.78 16.52
CA ILE A 5 77.03 -1.55 15.57
C ILE A 5 76.38 -0.25 16.05
N LYS A 6 76.77 0.88 15.43
CA LYS A 6 76.02 2.12 15.59
C LYS A 6 74.60 1.84 15.14
N HIS A 7 73.66 1.79 16.08
CA HIS A 7 72.23 1.82 15.76
C HIS A 7 71.93 3.22 15.22
N TYR A 8 71.84 3.34 13.90
CA TYR A 8 71.39 4.56 13.26
C TYR A 8 69.86 4.64 13.35
N PRO A 9 69.28 5.82 13.63
CA PRO A 9 67.83 5.98 13.61
C PRO A 9 67.28 5.59 12.23
N VAL A 10 66.16 4.87 12.21
CA VAL A 10 65.55 4.32 10.98
C VAL A 10 65.07 5.44 10.06
N LEU A 11 64.46 6.47 10.64
CA LEU A 11 64.03 7.70 9.96
C LEU A 11 64.87 8.86 10.50
N GLN A 12 65.49 9.64 9.61
CA GLN A 12 66.42 10.71 9.97
C GLN A 12 65.94 12.03 9.37
N MET A 13 66.09 13.12 10.13
CA MET A 13 65.85 14.47 9.62
C MET A 13 67.07 14.95 8.85
N GLY A 14 66.91 15.22 7.56
CA GLY A 14 67.90 15.83 6.69
C GLY A 14 67.79 17.36 6.64
N GLU A 15 68.37 17.97 5.61
CA GLU A 15 68.24 19.41 5.37
C GLU A 15 66.81 19.78 4.93
N GLU A 16 66.39 21.04 5.16
CA GLU A 16 65.07 21.57 4.78
C GLU A 16 63.84 20.84 5.37
N ASN A 17 63.92 20.28 6.60
CA ASN A 17 62.83 19.52 7.23
C ASN A 17 62.38 18.25 6.46
N ARG A 18 63.23 17.71 5.58
CA ARG A 18 62.92 16.46 4.85
C ARG A 18 63.41 15.24 5.62
N PHE A 19 62.60 14.20 5.67
CA PHE A 19 62.93 12.96 6.36
C PHE A 19 63.38 11.87 5.39
N PHE A 20 64.39 11.08 5.76
CA PHE A 20 64.83 9.94 4.96
C PHE A 20 64.96 8.63 5.75
N PHE A 21 64.68 7.51 5.08
CA PHE A 21 64.77 6.17 5.66
C PHE A 21 66.12 5.51 5.39
N SER A 22 66.64 4.80 6.38
CA SER A 22 67.73 3.83 6.20
C SER A 22 67.18 2.50 5.66
N ASP A 23 67.96 1.83 4.80
CA ASP A 23 67.54 0.59 4.15
C ASP A 23 67.34 -0.54 5.19
N ASN A 24 66.08 -0.93 5.42
CA ASN A 24 65.70 -1.92 6.44
C ASN A 24 64.54 -2.81 5.97
N LYS A 25 64.79 -4.13 5.91
CA LYS A 25 63.83 -5.15 5.44
C LYS A 25 62.50 -5.19 6.20
N ILE A 26 62.49 -4.80 7.48
CA ILE A 26 61.26 -4.79 8.30
C ILE A 26 60.33 -3.67 7.83
N PHE A 27 60.87 -2.49 7.58
CA PHE A 27 60.11 -1.35 7.08
C PHE A 27 59.62 -1.56 5.65
N THR A 28 60.39 -2.27 4.81
CA THR A 28 59.90 -2.67 3.48
C THR A 28 58.62 -3.51 3.56
N LYS A 29 58.55 -4.50 4.46
CA LYS A 29 57.34 -5.31 4.67
C LYS A 29 56.19 -4.48 5.24
N LEU A 30 56.50 -3.52 6.09
CA LEU A 30 55.54 -2.61 6.71
C LEU A 30 54.85 -1.72 5.67
N PHE A 31 55.65 -1.10 4.79
CA PHE A 31 55.13 -0.28 3.70
C PHE A 31 54.29 -1.11 2.74
N GLN A 32 54.64 -2.38 2.51
CA GLN A 32 53.79 -3.28 1.73
C GLN A 32 52.41 -3.50 2.38
N VAL A 33 52.33 -3.63 3.71
CA VAL A 33 51.04 -3.74 4.41
C VAL A 33 50.24 -2.45 4.29
N ILE A 34 50.85 -1.29 4.53
CA ILE A 34 50.21 0.03 4.37
C ILE A 34 49.64 0.20 2.96
N VAL A 35 50.49 -0.05 1.95
CA VAL A 35 50.10 0.07 0.54
C VAL A 35 49.00 -0.94 0.20
N SER A 36 49.08 -2.17 0.70
CA SER A 36 48.06 -3.20 0.49
C SER A 36 46.70 -2.78 1.06
N GLU A 37 46.66 -2.24 2.27
CA GLU A 37 45.40 -1.79 2.89
C GLU A 37 44.82 -0.57 2.18
N GLY A 38 45.63 0.46 1.90
CA GLY A 38 45.16 1.63 1.17
C GLY A 38 44.62 1.29 -0.23
N LYS A 39 45.21 0.31 -0.93
CA LYS A 39 44.66 -0.20 -2.20
C LYS A 39 43.25 -0.78 -2.05
N LYS A 40 43.01 -1.60 -1.02
CA LYS A 40 41.69 -2.21 -0.77
C LYS A 40 40.62 -1.16 -0.53
N TRP A 41 40.97 -0.06 0.12
CA TRP A 41 40.00 0.96 0.53
C TRP A 41 39.37 1.68 -0.65
N VAL A 42 40.16 1.97 -1.67
CA VAL A 42 39.70 2.66 -2.88
C VAL A 42 39.60 1.75 -4.08
N ASN A 43 39.71 0.43 -3.88
CA ASN A 43 39.72 -0.56 -4.95
C ASN A 43 40.74 -0.22 -6.06
N ALA A 44 41.95 0.20 -5.65
CA ALA A 44 43.05 0.50 -6.56
C ALA A 44 43.80 -0.78 -6.94
N ASN A 45 44.20 -0.85 -8.21
CA ASN A 45 44.98 -1.97 -8.72
C ASN A 45 46.41 -1.98 -8.16
N ARG A 46 47.01 -0.80 -7.98
CA ARG A 46 48.42 -0.62 -7.61
C ARG A 46 48.59 0.56 -6.65
N GLY A 47 49.71 0.58 -5.95
CA GLY A 47 50.01 1.62 -4.99
C GLY A 47 51.49 1.66 -4.66
N CYS A 48 51.96 2.84 -4.24
CA CYS A 48 53.33 3.10 -3.86
C CYS A 48 53.33 4.12 -2.72
N LEU A 49 54.25 3.93 -1.78
CA LEU A 49 54.53 4.93 -0.75
C LEU A 49 55.93 5.48 -1.01
N TYR A 50 55.98 6.74 -1.41
CA TYR A 50 57.21 7.43 -1.78
C TYR A 50 57.77 8.21 -0.59
N PHE A 51 59.09 8.16 -0.42
CA PHE A 51 59.83 8.87 0.62
C PHE A 51 61.08 9.51 0.05
N PHE A 52 61.67 10.48 0.74
CA PHE A 52 62.99 10.97 0.37
C PHE A 52 64.09 10.02 0.87
N ASN A 53 65.15 9.84 0.07
CA ASN A 53 66.38 9.23 0.54
C ASN A 53 67.35 10.29 1.08
N SER A 54 68.52 9.87 1.58
CA SER A 54 69.55 10.77 2.13
C SER A 54 70.08 11.82 1.13
N ASN A 55 69.83 11.63 -0.16
CA ASN A 55 70.24 12.53 -1.23
C ASN A 55 69.08 13.43 -1.70
N GLY A 56 67.94 13.41 -1.01
CA GLY A 56 66.76 14.20 -1.36
C GLY A 56 66.00 13.71 -2.59
N VAL A 57 66.27 12.49 -3.07
CA VAL A 57 65.57 11.87 -4.20
C VAL A 57 64.39 11.05 -3.70
N LEU A 58 63.27 11.15 -4.40
CA LEU A 58 62.07 10.39 -4.09
C LEU A 58 62.28 8.91 -4.45
N ILE A 59 62.11 8.02 -3.48
CA ILE A 59 62.23 6.57 -3.63
C ILE A 59 60.91 5.93 -3.23
N GLY A 60 60.47 4.95 -4.03
CA GLY A 60 59.26 4.19 -3.79
C GLY A 60 59.43 2.75 -4.28
N ASN A 61 58.55 1.87 -3.81
CA ASN A 61 58.44 0.52 -4.33
C ASN A 61 57.80 0.57 -5.74
N ASN A 62 58.56 0.17 -6.77
CA ASN A 62 58.17 0.23 -8.20
C ASN A 62 57.05 -0.77 -8.58
N GLU A 63 55.91 -0.73 -7.90
CA GLU A 63 54.73 -1.55 -8.19
C GLU A 63 53.73 -0.88 -9.15
N LEU A 64 53.96 0.40 -9.49
CA LEU A 64 53.09 1.18 -10.39
C LEU A 64 53.35 0.85 -11.87
N LYS A 65 52.30 0.93 -12.69
CA LYS A 65 52.33 0.69 -14.14
C LYS A 65 53.08 1.79 -14.88
N ASN A 66 52.93 3.04 -14.44
CA ASN A 66 53.56 4.20 -15.05
C ASN A 66 54.39 4.98 -14.00
N PRO A 67 55.59 4.51 -13.62
CA PRO A 67 56.39 5.11 -12.56
C PRO A 67 56.69 6.60 -12.79
N GLU A 68 56.98 7.01 -14.03
CA GLU A 68 57.31 8.40 -14.36
C GLU A 68 56.12 9.36 -14.18
N GLN A 69 54.89 8.90 -14.49
CA GLN A 69 53.68 9.70 -14.24
C GLN A 69 53.41 9.82 -12.75
N ALA A 70 53.52 8.70 -12.03
CA ALA A 70 53.31 8.68 -10.59
C ALA A 70 54.32 9.53 -9.83
N GLU A 71 55.58 9.54 -10.25
CA GLU A 71 56.63 10.38 -9.67
C GLU A 71 56.34 11.87 -9.87
N LYS A 72 55.89 12.29 -11.07
CA LYS A 72 55.47 13.69 -11.31
C LYS A 72 54.27 14.10 -10.45
N ILE A 73 53.28 13.21 -10.30
CA ILE A 73 52.13 13.42 -9.43
C ILE A 73 52.58 13.55 -7.96
N ALA A 74 53.48 12.66 -7.52
CA ALA A 74 54.05 12.65 -6.18
C ALA A 74 54.81 13.95 -5.87
N TYR A 75 55.67 14.42 -6.77
CA TYR A 75 56.38 15.69 -6.63
C TYR A 75 55.42 16.86 -6.52
N TYR A 76 54.40 16.96 -7.39
CA TYR A 76 53.41 18.02 -7.31
C TYR A 76 52.67 18.02 -5.97
N THR A 77 52.23 16.85 -5.50
CA THR A 77 51.54 16.71 -4.21
C THR A 77 52.40 17.18 -3.04
N LEU A 78 53.71 16.89 -3.07
CA LEU A 78 54.65 17.32 -2.03
C LEU A 78 54.96 18.82 -2.09
N GLU A 79 55.24 19.37 -3.27
CA GLU A 79 55.57 20.79 -3.44
C GLU A 79 54.41 21.72 -3.05
N ASN A 80 53.18 21.30 -3.34
CA ASN A 80 51.98 22.11 -3.08
C ASN A 80 51.27 21.73 -1.77
N VAL A 81 51.71 20.64 -1.12
CA VAL A 81 51.07 20.05 0.07
C VAL A 81 49.55 19.90 -0.15
N GLU A 82 49.22 19.27 -1.27
CA GLU A 82 47.86 19.15 -1.79
C GLU A 82 47.59 17.72 -2.28
N ASN A 83 46.51 17.14 -1.76
CA ASN A 83 46.07 15.82 -2.18
C ASN A 83 45.39 15.92 -3.55
N LEU A 84 45.65 14.97 -4.43
CA LEU A 84 45.13 14.94 -5.79
C LEU A 84 44.22 13.72 -6.01
N LEU A 85 43.13 13.96 -6.73
CA LEU A 85 42.24 12.94 -7.28
C LEU A 85 42.17 13.16 -8.79
N LEU A 86 42.80 12.26 -9.56
CA LEU A 86 42.97 12.40 -11.01
C LEU A 86 42.21 11.29 -11.74
N LYS A 87 41.31 11.68 -12.64
CA LYS A 87 40.59 10.72 -13.51
C LYS A 87 41.47 10.37 -14.70
N LYS A 88 41.43 9.12 -15.17
CA LYS A 88 42.02 8.74 -16.46
C LYS A 88 41.68 9.77 -17.56
N GLY A 89 42.71 10.29 -18.22
CA GLY A 89 42.60 11.34 -19.23
C GLY A 89 42.80 12.78 -18.71
N SER A 90 42.77 13.02 -17.39
CA SER A 90 43.03 14.35 -16.83
C SER A 90 44.50 14.75 -16.97
N LEU A 91 44.79 16.04 -17.06
CA LEU A 91 46.16 16.53 -17.02
C LEU A 91 46.73 16.44 -15.61
N ILE A 92 48.01 16.06 -15.49
CA ILE A 92 48.77 16.22 -14.25
C ILE A 92 48.96 17.73 -14.05
N PRO A 93 48.52 18.30 -12.91
CA PRO A 93 48.66 19.73 -12.62
C PRO A 93 50.09 20.24 -12.86
N GLY A 94 50.22 21.43 -13.45
CA GLY A 94 51.53 22.02 -13.78
C GLY A 94 52.24 21.40 -15.00
N THR A 95 51.63 20.45 -15.71
CA THR A 95 52.22 19.79 -16.88
C THR A 95 51.25 19.69 -18.06
N SER A 96 51.77 19.38 -19.25
CA SER A 96 50.97 19.04 -20.44
C SER A 96 50.72 17.53 -20.60
N ILE A 97 50.95 16.74 -19.55
CA ILE A 97 50.87 15.27 -19.59
C ILE A 97 49.51 14.81 -19.07
N SER A 98 48.81 14.00 -19.86
CA SER A 98 47.55 13.36 -19.45
C SER A 98 47.80 12.01 -18.75
N VAL A 99 47.06 11.71 -17.69
CA VAL A 99 47.20 10.46 -16.93
C VAL A 99 46.56 9.27 -17.66
N ASN A 100 47.28 8.15 -17.74
CA ASN A 100 46.83 6.95 -18.45
C ASN A 100 45.86 6.07 -17.65
N GLU A 101 45.85 6.26 -16.34
CA GLU A 101 44.98 5.60 -15.37
C GLU A 101 44.45 6.65 -14.40
N SER A 102 43.47 6.29 -13.58
CA SER A 102 43.05 7.16 -12.47
C SER A 102 44.03 7.05 -11.30
N TYR A 103 44.30 8.17 -10.63
CA TYR A 103 45.24 8.25 -9.50
C TYR A 103 44.63 8.94 -8.28
N ILE A 104 45.05 8.48 -7.10
CA ILE A 104 44.93 9.22 -5.84
C ILE A 104 46.35 9.47 -5.34
N SER A 105 46.65 10.71 -4.93
CA SER A 105 47.94 11.08 -4.35
C SER A 105 47.70 11.89 -3.09
N CYS A 106 48.21 11.43 -1.96
CA CYS A 106 48.05 12.09 -0.67
C CYS A 106 49.38 12.29 0.03
N TYR A 107 49.67 13.52 0.48
CA TYR A 107 50.89 13.77 1.23
C TYR A 107 50.83 13.08 2.60
N VAL A 108 51.98 12.61 3.07
CA VAL A 108 52.19 12.02 4.39
C VAL A 108 53.02 13.02 5.18
N GLY A 109 52.33 13.88 5.93
CA GLY A 109 52.97 14.99 6.62
C GLY A 109 52.01 15.87 7.42
N ASP A 110 52.58 16.80 8.17
CA ASP A 110 51.87 17.89 8.84
C ASP A 110 52.04 19.18 8.02
N LYS A 111 50.94 19.64 7.43
CA LYS A 111 50.89 20.85 6.61
C LYS A 111 51.15 22.13 7.41
N GLU A 112 50.74 22.19 8.67
CA GLU A 112 50.91 23.39 9.51
C GLU A 112 52.37 23.55 9.97
N ARG A 113 53.04 22.42 10.22
CA ARG A 113 54.45 22.39 10.65
C ARG A 113 55.46 22.25 9.51
N ASN A 114 54.97 22.13 8.27
CA ASN A 114 55.76 21.83 7.07
C ASN A 114 56.68 20.61 7.24
N ASN A 115 56.17 19.57 7.90
CA ASN A 115 56.89 18.33 8.14
C ASN A 115 56.36 17.26 7.20
N LEU A 116 57.02 17.06 6.06
CA LEU A 116 56.62 16.08 5.05
C LEU A 116 57.57 14.88 5.11
N ILE A 117 57.00 13.70 5.36
CA ILE A 117 57.76 12.44 5.38
C ILE A 117 57.70 11.75 4.02
N GLY A 118 56.58 11.85 3.30
CA GLY A 118 56.44 11.19 2.01
C GLY A 118 55.11 11.46 1.32
N VAL A 119 54.78 10.67 0.30
CA VAL A 119 53.52 10.75 -0.44
C VAL A 119 53.02 9.36 -0.79
N PHE A 120 51.73 9.15 -0.56
CA PHE A 120 51.04 7.90 -0.84
C PHE A 120 50.28 8.00 -2.17
N VAL A 121 50.66 7.17 -3.13
CA VAL A 121 50.12 7.20 -4.50
C VAL A 121 49.43 5.87 -4.81
N LEU A 122 48.17 5.94 -5.24
CA LEU A 122 47.36 4.79 -5.66
C LEU A 122 46.99 4.95 -7.13
N GLU A 123 47.08 3.86 -7.90
CA GLU A 123 46.88 3.84 -9.36
C GLU A 123 45.82 2.80 -9.75
N GLY A 124 44.96 3.17 -10.70
CA GLY A 124 43.97 2.28 -11.28
C GLY A 124 42.78 2.06 -10.34
N ILE A 125 42.15 3.15 -9.92
CA ILE A 125 40.92 3.14 -9.12
C ILE A 125 39.77 2.54 -9.95
N ASN A 126 39.25 1.39 -9.54
CA ASN A 126 38.08 0.79 -10.18
C ASN A 126 36.81 1.57 -9.78
N ASN A 127 35.84 1.70 -10.70
CA ASN A 127 34.59 2.45 -10.50
C ASN A 127 34.79 3.93 -10.09
N PHE A 128 35.83 4.58 -10.61
CA PHE A 128 36.19 5.96 -10.30
C PHE A 128 35.02 6.97 -10.43
N ASP A 129 34.12 6.77 -11.38
CA ASP A 129 32.97 7.68 -11.59
C ASP A 129 31.95 7.66 -10.45
N SER A 130 31.98 6.61 -9.62
CA SER A 130 31.20 6.51 -8.38
C SER A 130 32.01 6.80 -7.11
N PHE A 131 33.26 7.23 -7.26
CA PHE A 131 34.15 7.54 -6.14
C PHE A 131 33.71 8.83 -5.46
N SER A 132 33.33 8.74 -4.19
CA SER A 132 32.76 9.88 -3.44
C SER A 132 33.84 10.81 -2.90
N LYS A 133 33.45 12.04 -2.53
CA LYS A 133 34.36 12.98 -1.86
C LYS A 133 34.80 12.43 -0.50
N GLU A 134 33.91 11.71 0.17
CA GLU A 134 34.13 11.06 1.44
C GLU A 134 35.17 9.92 1.34
N ASP A 135 35.17 9.15 0.25
CA ASP A 135 36.19 8.11 0.01
C ASP A 135 37.59 8.72 -0.14
N PHE A 136 37.68 9.90 -0.77
CA PHE A 136 38.92 10.65 -0.90
C PHE A 136 39.40 11.18 0.46
N GLU A 137 38.50 11.73 1.28
CA GLU A 137 38.82 12.21 2.63
C GLU A 137 39.34 11.07 3.52
N LEU A 138 38.80 9.86 3.39
CA LEU A 138 39.24 8.70 4.15
C LEU A 138 40.71 8.33 3.86
N ILE A 139 41.15 8.41 2.60
CA ILE A 139 42.57 8.20 2.24
C ILE A 139 43.46 9.35 2.68
N SER A 140 42.95 10.58 2.69
CA SER A 140 43.67 11.71 3.27
C SER A 140 43.93 11.48 4.77
N VAL A 141 42.91 11.06 5.52
CA VAL A 141 43.03 10.73 6.94
C VAL A 141 43.97 9.55 7.16
N TYR A 142 43.91 8.53 6.30
CA TYR A 142 44.86 7.42 6.31
C TYR A 142 46.32 7.91 6.21
N SER A 143 46.57 8.78 5.23
CA SER A 143 47.91 9.33 4.94
C SER A 143 48.44 10.17 6.09
N GLN A 144 47.59 10.96 6.75
CA GLN A 144 47.98 11.71 7.95
C GLN A 144 48.28 10.80 9.15
N ASN A 145 47.54 9.72 9.33
CA ASN A 145 47.86 8.79 10.40
C ASN A 145 49.13 7.98 10.13
N ILE A 146 49.46 7.67 8.86
CA ILE A 146 50.78 7.13 8.50
C ILE A 146 51.87 8.12 8.92
N TYR A 147 51.64 9.43 8.76
CA TYR A 147 52.58 10.45 9.25
C TYR A 147 52.72 10.39 10.77
N LEU A 148 51.63 10.39 11.55
CA LEU A 148 51.70 10.30 13.01
C LEU A 148 52.45 9.04 13.47
N LEU A 149 52.17 7.90 12.81
CA LEU A 149 52.86 6.62 13.00
C LEU A 149 54.38 6.73 12.82
N LEU A 150 54.82 7.36 11.74
CA LEU A 150 56.24 7.47 11.39
C LEU A 150 56.95 8.57 12.18
N HIS A 151 56.27 9.69 12.45
CA HIS A 151 56.80 10.80 13.23
C HIS A 151 57.11 10.37 14.66
N ASP A 152 56.22 9.63 15.32
CA ASP A 152 56.49 9.14 16.67
C ASP A 152 57.69 8.19 16.70
N SER A 153 57.95 7.46 15.61
CA SER A 153 59.12 6.56 15.49
C SER A 153 60.48 7.29 15.41
N LEU A 154 60.50 8.61 15.17
CA LEU A 154 61.72 9.44 15.08
C LEU A 154 62.50 9.51 16.40
N TYR A 155 61.84 9.31 17.54
CA TYR A 155 62.40 9.57 18.87
C TYR A 155 62.89 8.32 19.60
N PHE A 156 62.91 7.15 18.94
CA PHE A 156 63.25 5.88 19.58
C PHE A 156 64.56 5.29 19.04
N GLU A 157 65.45 4.89 19.95
CA GLU A 157 66.72 4.22 19.61
C GLU A 157 66.56 2.68 19.51
N ASP A 158 65.52 2.10 20.14
CA ASP A 158 65.25 0.65 20.13
C ASP A 158 64.22 0.24 19.06
N LEU A 159 64.67 -0.61 18.13
CA LEU A 159 63.87 -1.19 17.05
C LEU A 159 62.64 -1.97 17.54
N ASN A 160 62.69 -2.60 18.72
CA ASN A 160 61.57 -3.37 19.27
C ASN A 160 60.45 -2.46 19.80
N GLU A 161 60.81 -1.34 20.45
CA GLU A 161 59.83 -0.34 20.90
C GLU A 161 59.14 0.35 19.72
N ILE A 162 59.89 0.62 18.65
CA ILE A 162 59.35 1.14 17.39
C ILE A 162 58.33 0.15 16.82
N TYR A 163 58.67 -1.14 16.74
CA TYR A 163 57.76 -2.15 16.20
C TYR A 163 56.47 -2.28 17.01
N LEU A 164 56.55 -2.34 18.35
CA LEU A 164 55.37 -2.52 19.20
C LEU A 164 54.43 -1.31 19.15
N LYS A 165 54.99 -0.08 19.22
CA LYS A 165 54.20 1.15 19.07
C LYS A 165 53.57 1.25 17.68
N PHE A 166 54.34 0.92 16.65
CA PHE A 166 53.85 0.92 15.28
C PHE A 166 52.71 -0.08 15.08
N ALA A 167 52.87 -1.34 15.54
CA ALA A 167 51.83 -2.36 15.42
C ALA A 167 50.55 -1.96 16.17
N THR A 168 50.69 -1.33 17.35
CA THR A 168 49.56 -0.84 18.15
C THR A 168 48.83 0.30 17.45
N SER A 169 49.57 1.28 16.95
CA SER A 169 48.99 2.45 16.26
C SER A 169 48.39 2.07 14.89
N LEU A 170 48.98 1.11 14.17
CA LEU A 170 48.38 0.56 12.94
C LEU A 170 47.08 -0.19 13.25
N MET A 171 47.05 -0.98 14.33
CA MET A 171 45.83 -1.66 14.78
C MET A 171 44.74 -0.65 15.14
N ILE A 172 45.05 0.39 15.93
CA ILE A 172 44.10 1.45 16.30
C ILE A 172 43.53 2.13 15.04
N LEU A 173 44.38 2.43 14.07
CA LEU A 173 43.94 3.01 12.81
C LEU A 173 43.01 2.07 12.06
N LEU A 174 43.37 0.81 11.87
CA LEU A 174 42.56 -0.17 11.14
C LEU A 174 41.19 -0.33 11.82
N THR A 175 41.18 -0.55 13.13
CA THR A 175 39.94 -0.65 13.93
C THR A 175 39.11 0.65 13.87
N GLY A 176 39.75 1.81 13.96
CA GLY A 176 39.08 3.11 13.87
C GLY A 176 38.42 3.33 12.51
N THR A 177 39.08 2.91 11.44
CA THR A 177 38.52 3.01 10.08
C THR A 177 37.42 1.98 9.80
N GLU A 178 37.53 0.76 10.33
CA GLU A 178 36.45 -0.23 10.28
C GLU A 178 35.21 0.29 11.02
N ASN A 179 35.39 0.81 12.24
CA ASN A 179 34.31 1.43 13.01
C ASN A 179 33.68 2.62 12.27
N TYR A 180 34.48 3.44 11.58
CA TYR A 180 33.96 4.55 10.80
C TYR A 180 33.09 4.05 9.63
N ARG A 181 33.51 2.99 8.93
CA ARG A 181 32.74 2.35 7.87
C ARG A 181 31.42 1.76 8.37
N GLU A 182 31.46 1.04 9.49
CA GLU A 182 30.25 0.51 10.11
C GLU A 182 29.28 1.62 10.52
N ASN A 183 29.78 2.67 11.17
CA ASN A 183 28.97 3.83 11.54
C ASN A 183 28.36 4.53 10.32
N LYS A 184 29.10 4.66 9.22
CA LYS A 184 28.57 5.22 7.96
C LYS A 184 27.50 4.36 7.33
N LYS A 185 27.72 3.04 7.30
CA LYS A 185 26.73 2.07 6.84
C LYS A 185 25.46 2.21 7.68
N LEU A 186 25.60 2.26 9.01
CA LEU A 186 24.48 2.41 9.93
C LEU A 186 23.73 3.75 9.73
N ASP A 187 24.43 4.87 9.59
CA ASP A 187 23.83 6.19 9.34
C ASP A 187 23.04 6.22 8.02
N PHE A 188 23.58 5.60 6.97
CA PHE A 188 22.89 5.47 5.68
C PHE A 188 21.61 4.63 5.82
N LEU A 189 21.68 3.48 6.49
CA LEU A 189 20.50 2.64 6.74
C LEU A 189 19.45 3.39 7.55
N LEU A 190 19.88 4.12 8.57
CA LEU A 190 18.99 4.88 9.44
C LEU A 190 18.27 5.99 8.65
N LYS A 191 18.97 6.69 7.75
CA LYS A 191 18.35 7.67 6.84
C LYS A 191 17.32 7.05 5.91
N GLU A 192 17.61 5.88 5.34
CA GLU A 192 16.67 5.19 4.45
C GLU A 192 15.45 4.66 5.20
N ILE A 193 15.62 4.14 6.41
CA ILE A 193 14.51 3.75 7.29
C ILE A 193 13.66 4.98 7.64
N ILE A 194 14.27 6.12 7.99
CA ILE A 194 13.54 7.37 8.25
C ILE A 194 12.75 7.81 7.01
N ARG A 195 13.36 7.72 5.83
CA ARG A 195 12.69 8.08 4.58
C ARG A 195 11.49 7.16 4.32
N VAL A 196 11.68 5.85 4.44
CA VAL A 196 10.62 4.84 4.29
C VAL A 196 9.50 5.08 5.31
N THR A 197 9.81 5.27 6.59
CA THR A 197 8.81 5.56 7.62
C THR A 197 8.05 6.88 7.38
N GLY A 198 8.71 7.90 6.83
CA GLY A 198 8.06 9.12 6.35
C GLY A 198 7.06 8.89 5.20
N ILE A 199 7.40 8.00 4.25
CA ILE A 199 6.48 7.63 3.16
C ILE A 199 5.31 6.79 3.71
N ILE A 200 5.57 5.86 4.64
CA ILE A 200 4.53 5.05 5.33
C ILE A 200 3.48 5.94 6.00
N ASN A 201 3.89 7.10 6.52
CA ASN A 201 2.98 8.04 7.20
C ASN A 201 2.27 9.02 6.27
N SER A 202 2.76 9.23 5.04
CA SER A 202 2.19 10.22 4.11
C SER A 202 1.38 9.61 2.96
N SER A 203 1.60 8.33 2.60
CA SER A 203 0.86 7.68 1.53
C SER A 203 -0.39 6.94 2.04
N HIS A 204 -1.54 7.29 1.49
CA HIS A 204 -2.77 6.49 1.64
C HIS A 204 -2.84 5.30 0.65
N HIS A 205 -1.85 5.13 -0.22
CA HIS A 205 -1.84 4.13 -1.29
C HIS A 205 -0.65 3.17 -1.15
N LEU A 206 -0.95 1.94 -0.72
CA LEU A 206 0.03 0.85 -0.49
C LEU A 206 0.95 0.63 -1.69
N SER A 207 0.39 0.52 -2.90
CA SER A 207 1.17 0.19 -4.09
C SER A 207 2.22 1.25 -4.43
N LYS A 208 1.91 2.53 -4.21
CA LYS A 208 2.86 3.62 -4.45
C LYS A 208 4.00 3.59 -3.42
N LEU A 209 3.64 3.39 -2.15
CA LEU A 209 4.58 3.28 -1.04
C LEU A 209 5.56 2.12 -1.24
N LEU A 210 5.04 0.93 -1.55
CA LEU A 210 5.89 -0.24 -1.77
C LEU A 210 6.78 -0.08 -3.00
N ARG A 211 6.29 0.53 -4.08
CA ARG A 211 7.13 0.81 -5.25
C ARG A 211 8.29 1.74 -4.91
N GLU A 212 8.02 2.83 -4.18
CA GLU A 212 9.09 3.75 -3.75
C GLU A 212 10.09 3.05 -2.81
N LEU A 213 9.61 2.21 -1.89
CA LEU A 213 10.47 1.38 -1.03
C LEU A 213 11.35 0.46 -1.90
N MET A 214 10.76 -0.25 -2.86
CA MET A 214 11.49 -1.21 -3.69
C MET A 214 12.51 -0.56 -4.62
N GLU A 215 12.23 0.62 -5.18
CA GLU A 215 13.22 1.39 -5.95
C GLU A 215 14.42 1.79 -5.08
N SER A 216 14.15 2.05 -3.80
CA SER A 216 15.19 2.43 -2.85
C SER A 216 16.03 1.23 -2.47
N VAL A 217 15.41 0.10 -2.14
CA VAL A 217 16.10 -1.18 -1.92
C VAL A 217 16.96 -1.53 -3.13
N LYS A 218 16.40 -1.43 -4.34
CA LYS A 218 17.14 -1.70 -5.59
C LYS A 218 18.38 -0.82 -5.73
N SER A 219 18.27 0.48 -5.42
CA SER A 219 19.40 1.42 -5.44
C SER A 219 20.46 1.09 -4.39
N VAL A 220 20.04 0.83 -3.15
CA VAL A 220 20.92 0.49 -2.01
C VAL A 220 21.74 -0.76 -2.28
N PHE A 221 21.07 -1.82 -2.74
CA PHE A 221 21.70 -3.12 -2.96
C PHE A 221 22.35 -3.26 -4.35
N ARG A 222 22.20 -2.23 -5.19
CA ARG A 222 22.62 -2.19 -6.59
C ARG A 222 22.22 -3.48 -7.30
N THR A 223 20.92 -3.71 -7.44
CA THR A 223 20.38 -4.90 -8.10
C THR A 223 19.66 -4.53 -9.39
N GLU A 224 19.60 -5.46 -10.35
CA GLU A 224 18.85 -5.26 -11.60
C GLU A 224 17.34 -5.22 -11.35
N SER A 225 16.86 -6.04 -10.40
CA SER A 225 15.47 -6.06 -10.00
C SER A 225 15.31 -6.37 -8.51
N CYS A 226 14.21 -5.91 -7.93
CA CYS A 226 13.72 -6.39 -6.65
C CYS A 226 12.21 -6.61 -6.71
N SER A 227 11.68 -7.49 -5.87
CA SER A 227 10.24 -7.77 -5.83
C SER A 227 9.72 -8.01 -4.41
N ILE A 228 8.42 -7.78 -4.25
CA ILE A 228 7.63 -8.23 -3.09
C ILE A 228 6.58 -9.20 -3.59
N LEU A 229 6.60 -10.40 -3.03
CA LEU A 229 5.57 -11.41 -3.17
C LEU A 229 4.72 -11.43 -1.90
N LEU A 230 3.39 -11.43 -2.03
CA LEU A 230 2.49 -11.50 -0.89
C LEU A 230 1.79 -12.86 -0.83
N VAL A 231 1.53 -13.32 0.40
CA VAL A 231 0.80 -14.57 0.65
C VAL A 231 -0.69 -14.37 0.36
N ASP A 232 -1.24 -15.25 -0.47
CA ASP A 232 -2.68 -15.48 -0.61
C ASP A 232 -3.08 -16.68 0.26
N LYS A 233 -3.69 -16.41 1.41
CA LYS A 233 -4.05 -17.45 2.38
C LYS A 233 -5.13 -18.41 1.86
N GLU A 234 -5.98 -17.98 0.93
CA GLU A 234 -7.05 -18.83 0.39
C GLU A 234 -6.53 -19.85 -0.61
N LYS A 235 -5.58 -19.44 -1.45
CA LYS A 235 -4.99 -20.29 -2.49
C LYS A 235 -3.70 -21.00 -2.06
N ASN A 236 -3.16 -20.64 -0.89
CA ASN A 236 -1.92 -21.18 -0.36
C ASN A 236 -0.74 -21.00 -1.34
N ASP A 237 -0.65 -19.82 -1.94
CA ASP A 237 0.40 -19.42 -2.88
C ASP A 237 0.88 -17.99 -2.62
N LEU A 238 2.00 -17.64 -3.25
CA LEU A 238 2.57 -16.29 -3.29
C LEU A 238 2.28 -15.68 -4.66
N TYR A 239 2.06 -14.36 -4.68
CA TYR A 239 1.90 -13.60 -5.92
C TYR A 239 2.72 -12.32 -5.89
N PHE A 240 3.25 -11.93 -7.06
CA PHE A 240 3.99 -10.69 -7.22
C PHE A 240 3.05 -9.49 -7.02
N HIS A 241 3.31 -8.71 -5.97
CA HIS A 241 2.55 -7.49 -5.68
C HIS A 241 3.27 -6.23 -6.16
N THR A 242 4.60 -6.20 -6.05
CA THR A 242 5.41 -5.05 -6.46
C THR A 242 6.72 -5.54 -7.05
N ILE A 243 7.13 -4.93 -8.15
CA ILE A 243 8.40 -5.21 -8.81
C ILE A 243 9.05 -3.86 -9.13
N ALA A 244 10.32 -3.70 -8.78
CA ALA A 244 11.16 -2.59 -9.17
C ALA A 244 12.24 -3.12 -10.11
N GLY A 245 12.27 -2.66 -11.36
CA GLY A 245 13.11 -3.24 -12.41
C GLY A 245 12.37 -3.47 -13.73
N GLU A 246 13.09 -3.98 -14.72
CA GLU A 246 12.49 -4.26 -16.03
C GLU A 246 11.43 -5.38 -15.94
N LYS A 247 10.44 -5.36 -16.85
CA LYS A 247 9.43 -6.42 -17.05
C LYS A 247 8.37 -6.58 -15.94
N GLU A 248 7.98 -5.46 -15.32
CA GLU A 248 6.91 -5.40 -14.30
C GLU A 248 5.55 -5.98 -14.75
N GLU A 249 5.18 -5.82 -16.03
CA GLU A 249 3.82 -6.15 -16.52
C GLU A 249 3.53 -7.65 -16.68
N ASP A 250 4.56 -8.48 -16.94
CA ASP A 250 4.38 -9.91 -17.27
C ASP A 250 4.25 -10.83 -16.05
N LEU A 251 4.78 -10.41 -14.89
CA LEU A 251 4.89 -11.26 -13.70
C LEU A 251 3.67 -11.22 -12.78
N SER A 252 2.73 -10.28 -12.99
CA SER A 252 1.51 -10.14 -12.19
C SER A 252 0.61 -11.40 -12.16
N LYS A 253 0.73 -12.28 -13.16
CA LYS A 253 -0.01 -13.54 -13.29
C LYS A 253 0.72 -14.75 -12.73
N VAL A 254 2.01 -14.62 -12.41
CA VAL A 254 2.82 -15.72 -11.90
C VAL A 254 2.47 -15.97 -10.44
N ARG A 255 2.25 -17.25 -10.11
CA ARG A 255 1.96 -17.71 -8.75
C ARG A 255 3.04 -18.70 -8.35
N VAL A 256 3.55 -18.56 -7.13
CA VAL A 256 4.58 -19.43 -6.56
C VAL A 256 3.94 -20.22 -5.42
N PRO A 257 3.73 -21.54 -5.56
CA PRO A 257 3.17 -22.34 -4.48
C PRO A 257 4.02 -22.27 -3.20
N MET A 258 3.39 -22.33 -2.04
CA MET A 258 4.11 -22.38 -0.77
C MET A 258 5.07 -23.59 -0.73
N GLY A 259 6.31 -23.37 -0.30
CA GLY A 259 7.37 -24.38 -0.27
C GLY A 259 8.04 -24.70 -1.61
N GLN A 260 7.60 -24.08 -2.71
CA GLN A 260 8.28 -24.16 -4.01
C GLN A 260 9.07 -22.88 -4.30
N GLY A 261 10.19 -23.02 -5.00
CA GLY A 261 11.05 -21.86 -5.25
C GLY A 261 11.80 -21.40 -4.01
N ILE A 262 12.63 -20.38 -4.19
CA ILE A 262 13.28 -19.68 -3.08
C ILE A 262 12.23 -18.93 -2.26
N ALA A 263 11.38 -18.12 -2.90
CA ALA A 263 10.29 -17.43 -2.22
C ALA A 263 9.39 -18.36 -1.39
N GLY A 264 8.87 -19.44 -1.95
CA GLY A 264 7.99 -20.36 -1.21
C GLY A 264 8.72 -21.07 -0.06
N THR A 265 10.01 -21.37 -0.20
CA THR A 265 10.82 -21.95 0.89
C THR A 265 11.03 -20.96 2.02
N VAL A 266 11.41 -19.71 1.70
CA VAL A 266 11.57 -18.64 2.68
C VAL A 266 10.26 -18.36 3.42
N ALA A 267 9.13 -18.40 2.69
CA ALA A 267 7.82 -18.18 3.29
C ALA A 267 7.41 -19.25 4.31
N ILE A 268 7.83 -20.51 4.13
CA ILE A 268 7.57 -21.59 5.09
C ILE A 268 8.57 -21.57 6.25
N THR A 269 9.86 -21.42 5.92
CA THR A 269 10.96 -21.58 6.89
C THR A 269 11.19 -20.33 7.74
N LYS A 270 10.65 -19.18 7.33
CA LYS A 270 10.92 -17.86 7.93
C LYS A 270 12.41 -17.51 8.00
N THR A 271 13.22 -18.17 7.18
CA THR A 271 14.68 -18.04 7.19
C THR A 271 15.13 -17.39 5.89
N PRO A 272 15.97 -16.34 5.95
CA PRO A 272 16.48 -15.69 4.75
C PRO A 272 17.41 -16.63 3.96
N MET A 273 17.53 -16.42 2.65
CA MET A 273 18.33 -17.26 1.77
C MET A 273 19.09 -16.44 0.73
N ILE A 274 20.36 -16.82 0.49
CA ILE A 274 21.18 -16.34 -0.62
C ILE A 274 21.45 -17.49 -1.60
N ILE A 275 21.17 -17.27 -2.87
CA ILE A 275 21.53 -18.16 -3.98
C ILE A 275 22.39 -17.37 -4.96
N ASN A 276 23.69 -17.66 -5.03
CA ASN A 276 24.62 -16.95 -5.91
C ASN A 276 24.77 -17.58 -7.30
N ASP A 277 24.26 -18.81 -7.50
CA ASP A 277 24.18 -19.48 -8.81
C ASP A 277 22.77 -20.01 -9.04
N ALA A 278 21.85 -19.10 -9.35
CA ALA A 278 20.43 -19.43 -9.51
C ALA A 278 20.13 -20.21 -10.80
N GLN A 279 21.01 -20.16 -11.81
CA GLN A 279 20.80 -20.89 -13.06
C GLN A 279 20.94 -22.41 -12.85
N ASN A 280 21.88 -22.81 -11.99
CA ASN A 280 22.18 -24.21 -11.69
C ASN A 280 21.51 -24.74 -10.40
N ASP A 281 20.80 -23.89 -9.64
CA ASP A 281 20.11 -24.31 -8.41
C ASP A 281 18.69 -24.83 -8.72
N ASN A 282 18.47 -26.12 -8.42
CA ASN A 282 17.20 -26.80 -8.65
C ASN A 282 16.04 -26.28 -7.76
N ARG A 283 16.35 -25.52 -6.71
CA ARG A 283 15.35 -24.92 -5.82
C ARG A 283 14.73 -23.66 -6.41
N VAL A 284 15.30 -23.09 -7.48
CA VAL A 284 14.78 -21.87 -8.12
C VAL A 284 13.54 -22.19 -8.96
N TYR A 285 12.49 -21.41 -8.77
CA TYR A 285 11.23 -21.58 -9.49
C TYR A 285 11.29 -20.91 -10.87
N LYS A 286 11.68 -21.69 -11.89
CA LYS A 286 12.00 -21.18 -13.24
C LYS A 286 10.81 -20.61 -14.03
N VAL A 287 9.57 -20.76 -13.55
CA VAL A 287 8.37 -20.26 -14.25
C VAL A 287 8.38 -18.72 -14.35
N ALA A 288 8.91 -18.03 -13.34
CA ALA A 288 9.03 -16.57 -13.37
C ALA A 288 9.99 -16.10 -14.49
N ASP A 289 11.18 -16.70 -14.57
CA ASP A 289 12.16 -16.45 -15.62
C ASP A 289 11.61 -16.79 -17.02
N GLN A 290 10.88 -17.90 -17.15
CA GLN A 290 10.26 -18.31 -18.42
C GLN A 290 9.18 -17.34 -18.89
N THR A 291 8.39 -16.81 -17.96
CA THR A 291 7.27 -15.90 -18.28
C THR A 291 7.77 -14.52 -18.66
N SER A 292 8.75 -14.00 -17.92
CA SER A 292 9.33 -12.68 -18.17
C SER A 292 10.45 -12.71 -19.23
N GLY A 293 11.09 -13.84 -19.48
CA GLY A 293 12.36 -13.91 -20.21
C GLY A 293 13.51 -13.19 -19.49
N PHE A 294 13.39 -12.97 -18.18
CA PHE A 294 14.47 -12.47 -17.33
C PHE A 294 15.39 -13.63 -16.94
N VAL A 295 16.71 -13.38 -16.83
CA VAL A 295 17.69 -14.42 -16.47
C VAL A 295 18.19 -14.17 -15.06
N THR A 296 17.75 -15.00 -14.12
CA THR A 296 18.14 -14.88 -12.71
C THR A 296 19.50 -15.55 -12.45
N ARG A 297 20.51 -14.75 -12.09
CA ARG A 297 21.90 -15.17 -11.79
C ARG A 297 22.12 -15.33 -10.29
N ASN A 298 21.69 -14.34 -9.50
CA ASN A 298 21.76 -14.40 -8.04
C ASN A 298 20.49 -13.83 -7.38
N ILE A 299 20.14 -14.38 -6.21
CA ILE A 299 18.91 -14.09 -5.45
C ILE A 299 19.29 -13.90 -3.98
N LEU A 300 18.76 -12.84 -3.37
CA LEU A 300 18.66 -12.66 -1.92
C LEU A 300 17.18 -12.58 -1.56
N ALA A 301 16.69 -13.47 -0.72
CA ALA A 301 15.29 -13.53 -0.32
C ALA A 301 15.15 -13.47 1.20
N THR A 302 14.24 -12.61 1.71
CA THR A 302 13.95 -12.49 3.14
C THR A 302 12.44 -12.49 3.39
N PRO A 303 11.99 -13.05 4.53
CA PRO A 303 10.56 -13.10 4.84
C PRO A 303 10.03 -11.73 5.26
N LEU A 304 8.78 -11.45 4.93
CA LEU A 304 8.02 -10.32 5.46
C LEU A 304 7.17 -10.85 6.62
N VAL A 305 7.56 -10.53 7.85
CA VAL A 305 6.95 -11.09 9.08
C VAL A 305 6.23 -10.01 9.86
N VAL A 306 5.03 -10.34 10.35
CA VAL A 306 4.18 -9.49 11.18
C VAL A 306 3.53 -10.36 12.24
N ASP A 307 3.68 -10.01 13.52
CA ASP A 307 3.11 -10.77 14.65
C ASP A 307 3.39 -12.29 14.54
N ASP A 308 4.65 -12.64 14.26
CA ASP A 308 5.14 -13.99 13.98
C ASP A 308 4.55 -14.69 12.74
N GLU A 309 3.71 -14.03 11.94
CA GLU A 309 3.13 -14.57 10.71
C GLU A 309 3.84 -14.06 9.46
N VAL A 310 4.13 -14.96 8.51
CA VAL A 310 4.67 -14.53 7.21
C VAL A 310 3.54 -14.00 6.33
N ILE A 311 3.64 -12.74 5.94
CA ILE A 311 2.70 -12.07 5.05
C ILE A 311 3.19 -11.97 3.60
N GLY A 312 4.46 -12.31 3.36
CA GLY A 312 5.09 -12.27 2.05
C GLY A 312 6.60 -12.53 2.10
N VAL A 313 7.26 -12.31 0.97
CA VAL A 313 8.71 -12.41 0.79
C VAL A 313 9.19 -11.24 -0.04
N MET A 314 10.35 -10.68 0.32
CA MET A 314 11.05 -9.70 -0.50
C MET A 314 12.26 -10.37 -1.16
N GLU A 315 12.49 -10.09 -2.44
CA GLU A 315 13.62 -10.63 -3.19
C GLU A 315 14.42 -9.51 -3.86
N GLY A 316 15.75 -9.61 -3.78
CA GLY A 316 16.71 -8.83 -4.55
C GLY A 316 17.37 -9.74 -5.58
N ILE A 317 17.38 -9.31 -6.83
CA ILE A 317 17.74 -10.14 -7.98
C ILE A 317 18.86 -9.48 -8.78
N ASN A 318 19.91 -10.24 -9.07
CA ASN A 318 21.05 -9.87 -9.89
C ASN A 318 21.78 -8.62 -9.41
N THR A 319 22.85 -8.83 -8.64
CA THR A 319 23.77 -7.75 -8.27
C THR A 319 24.42 -7.08 -9.48
N ILE A 320 24.62 -5.77 -9.37
CA ILE A 320 25.32 -4.89 -10.31
C ILE A 320 26.69 -4.56 -9.70
N ASP A 321 27.75 -4.64 -10.49
CA ASP A 321 29.15 -4.34 -10.11
C ASP A 321 29.76 -5.21 -9.00
N ARG A 322 29.07 -6.29 -8.60
CA ARG A 322 29.61 -7.35 -7.74
C ARG A 322 29.09 -8.71 -8.20
N ASN A 323 29.84 -9.77 -7.91
CA ASN A 323 29.50 -11.12 -8.36
C ASN A 323 28.39 -11.76 -7.51
N ASN A 324 28.43 -11.56 -6.19
CA ASN A 324 27.65 -12.34 -5.22
C ASN A 324 27.06 -11.45 -4.11
N PHE A 325 25.91 -11.88 -3.58
CA PHE A 325 25.44 -11.49 -2.26
C PHE A 325 26.24 -12.21 -1.16
N ASN A 326 26.35 -11.58 0.00
CA ASN A 326 26.99 -12.11 1.20
C ASN A 326 26.10 -11.97 2.43
N GLU A 327 26.47 -12.62 3.54
CA GLU A 327 25.70 -12.61 4.79
C GLU A 327 25.39 -11.20 5.32
N SER A 328 26.31 -10.25 5.16
CA SER A 328 26.08 -8.87 5.61
C SER A 328 25.02 -8.12 4.78
N ASP A 329 24.62 -8.66 3.62
CA ASP A 329 23.47 -8.17 2.86
C ASP A 329 22.14 -8.62 3.51
N ILE A 330 22.10 -9.80 4.16
CA ILE A 330 20.88 -10.34 4.78
C ILE A 330 20.38 -9.41 5.88
N ASP A 331 21.26 -8.98 6.79
CA ASP A 331 20.88 -8.14 7.94
C ASP A 331 20.22 -6.82 7.48
N ILE A 332 20.80 -6.22 6.43
CA ILE A 332 20.25 -5.01 5.85
C ILE A 332 18.92 -5.30 5.16
N PHE A 333 18.84 -6.36 4.37
CA PHE A 333 17.67 -6.68 3.57
C PHE A 333 16.48 -7.09 4.46
N LEU A 334 16.76 -7.72 5.60
CA LEU A 334 15.80 -7.97 6.68
C LEU A 334 15.26 -6.65 7.25
N THR A 335 16.12 -5.67 7.51
CA THR A 335 15.69 -4.37 8.01
C THR A 335 14.68 -3.69 7.07
N PHE A 336 14.92 -3.75 5.76
CA PHE A 336 13.95 -3.26 4.77
C PHE A 336 12.68 -4.12 4.71
N SER A 337 12.81 -5.44 4.87
CA SER A 337 11.67 -6.35 4.91
C SER A 337 10.77 -6.12 6.11
N GLU A 338 11.32 -5.84 7.29
CA GLU A 338 10.55 -5.47 8.48
C GLU A 338 9.78 -4.16 8.24
N ALA A 339 10.44 -3.14 7.67
CA ALA A 339 9.79 -1.88 7.33
C ALA A 339 8.66 -2.06 6.29
N ALA A 340 8.90 -2.88 5.26
CA ALA A 340 7.89 -3.22 4.26
C ALA A 340 6.72 -4.00 4.87
N ALA A 341 7.00 -4.95 5.78
CA ALA A 341 5.98 -5.75 6.44
C ALA A 341 5.02 -4.89 7.28
N VAL A 342 5.56 -3.96 8.08
CA VAL A 342 4.79 -2.97 8.85
C VAL A 342 3.96 -2.08 7.93
N ALA A 343 4.53 -1.61 6.81
CA ALA A 343 3.83 -0.80 5.82
C ALA A 343 2.62 -1.55 5.21
N ILE A 344 2.81 -2.82 4.84
CA ILE A 344 1.76 -3.68 4.30
C ILE A 344 0.65 -3.89 5.33
N GLN A 345 1.00 -4.21 6.58
CA GLN A 345 0.00 -4.40 7.65
C GLN A 345 -0.82 -3.13 7.87
N LYS A 346 -0.17 -1.97 8.00
CA LYS A 346 -0.84 -0.69 8.18
C LYS A 346 -1.83 -0.41 7.06
N ALA A 347 -1.43 -0.60 5.80
CA ALA A 347 -2.31 -0.33 4.68
C ALA A 347 -3.50 -1.30 4.61
N ARG A 348 -3.30 -2.59 4.93
CA ARG A 348 -4.40 -3.55 5.04
C ARG A 348 -5.40 -3.12 6.11
N LEU A 349 -4.92 -2.73 7.29
CA LEU A 349 -5.77 -2.22 8.38
C LEU A 349 -6.57 -0.98 7.97
N VAL A 350 -5.95 -0.04 7.24
CA VAL A 350 -6.64 1.16 6.74
C VAL A 350 -7.73 0.79 5.72
N ASP A 351 -7.45 -0.11 4.78
CA ASP A 351 -8.45 -0.55 3.79
C ASP A 351 -9.63 -1.28 4.45
N ASP A 352 -9.35 -2.15 5.42
CA ASP A 352 -10.37 -2.87 6.20
C ASP A 352 -11.22 -1.90 7.02
N LEU A 353 -10.61 -0.90 7.67
CA LEU A 353 -11.32 0.14 8.40
C LEU A 353 -12.21 0.97 7.47
N GLN A 354 -11.74 1.33 6.28
CA GLN A 354 -12.54 2.04 5.29
C GLN A 354 -13.72 1.20 4.79
N LYS A 355 -13.54 -0.10 4.55
CA LYS A 355 -14.64 -1.02 4.20
C LYS A 355 -15.67 -1.09 5.32
N ALA A 356 -15.22 -1.29 6.56
CA ALA A 356 -16.10 -1.35 7.73
C ALA A 356 -16.88 -0.04 7.91
N ASN A 357 -16.23 1.12 7.73
CA ASN A 357 -16.89 2.41 7.86
C ASN A 357 -17.96 2.61 6.77
N ARG A 358 -17.68 2.24 5.51
CA ARG A 358 -18.68 2.28 4.42
C ARG A 358 -19.88 1.38 4.71
N GLU A 359 -19.65 0.19 5.28
CA GLU A 359 -20.75 -0.70 5.69
C GLU A 359 -21.57 -0.13 6.84
N LEU A 360 -20.91 0.51 7.81
CA LEU A 360 -21.56 1.15 8.95
C LEU A 360 -22.43 2.34 8.49
N GLU A 361 -21.90 3.22 7.65
CA GLU A 361 -22.63 4.35 7.07
C GLU A 361 -23.90 3.88 6.35
N LYS A 362 -23.80 2.80 5.58
CA LYS A 362 -24.96 2.19 4.92
C LYS A 362 -26.02 1.71 5.93
N LYS A 363 -25.61 1.01 6.99
CA LYS A 363 -26.54 0.53 8.02
C LYS A 363 -27.19 1.68 8.80
N VAL A 364 -26.44 2.74 9.10
CA VAL A 364 -26.97 3.94 9.78
C VAL A 364 -28.03 4.62 8.91
N SER A 365 -27.75 4.77 7.61
CA SER A 365 -28.74 5.31 6.66
C SER A 365 -30.01 4.45 6.61
N GLU A 366 -29.88 3.12 6.48
CA GLU A 366 -31.04 2.21 6.48
C GLU A 366 -31.87 2.31 7.78
N LEU A 367 -31.23 2.45 8.94
CA LEU A 367 -31.92 2.61 10.23
C LEU A 367 -32.62 3.97 10.34
N ALA A 368 -32.01 5.05 9.86
CA ALA A 368 -32.61 6.38 9.87
C ALA A 368 -33.90 6.42 9.02
N SER A 369 -33.86 5.85 7.80
CA SER A 369 -35.05 5.76 6.95
C SER A 369 -36.16 4.92 7.61
N LEU A 370 -35.80 3.83 8.29
CA LEU A 370 -36.75 3.00 9.04
C LEU A 370 -37.38 3.74 10.22
N PHE A 371 -36.60 4.53 10.95
CA PHE A 371 -37.09 5.32 12.09
C PHE A 371 -38.09 6.39 11.65
N ASP A 372 -37.75 7.17 10.63
CA ASP A 372 -38.61 8.23 10.09
C ASP A 372 -39.95 7.67 9.60
N LEU A 373 -39.95 6.50 8.97
CA LEU A 373 -41.18 5.81 8.57
C LEU A 373 -41.97 5.28 9.76
N GLY A 374 -41.30 4.73 10.76
CA GLY A 374 -41.94 4.31 12.00
C GLY A 374 -42.72 5.46 12.64
N GLN A 375 -42.13 6.65 12.68
CA GLN A 375 -42.81 7.87 13.16
C GLN A 375 -43.98 8.27 12.26
N ALA A 376 -43.78 8.27 10.93
CA ALA A 376 -44.85 8.58 9.99
C ALA A 376 -46.07 7.65 10.17
N VAL A 377 -45.83 6.36 10.41
CA VAL A 377 -46.90 5.37 10.69
C VAL A 377 -47.63 5.68 11.99
N LEU A 378 -46.90 5.98 13.07
CA LEU A 378 -47.51 6.23 14.39
C LEU A 378 -48.34 7.53 14.43
N GLU A 379 -47.94 8.55 13.69
CA GLU A 379 -48.62 9.84 13.69
C GLU A 379 -49.82 9.92 12.73
N SER A 380 -49.88 9.04 11.72
CA SER A 380 -50.88 9.15 10.66
C SER A 380 -52.24 8.62 11.11
N LYS A 381 -53.30 9.41 10.88
CA LYS A 381 -54.67 9.03 11.26
C LYS A 381 -55.41 8.27 10.17
N ASP A 382 -55.04 8.51 8.92
CA ASP A 382 -55.64 7.89 7.76
C ASP A 382 -54.56 7.53 6.71
N VAL A 383 -54.97 6.74 5.71
CA VAL A 383 -54.08 6.29 4.64
C VAL A 383 -53.52 7.44 3.82
N LYS A 384 -54.25 8.56 3.68
CA LYS A 384 -53.80 9.71 2.87
C LYS A 384 -52.64 10.41 3.58
N GLU A 385 -52.77 10.67 4.87
CA GLU A 385 -51.69 11.27 5.68
C GLU A 385 -50.44 10.39 5.68
N LEU A 386 -50.61 9.08 5.87
CA LEU A 386 -49.50 8.13 5.81
C LEU A 386 -48.80 8.16 4.45
N SER A 387 -49.57 8.20 3.37
CA SER A 387 -49.04 8.22 2.00
C SER A 387 -48.27 9.52 1.72
N LEU A 388 -48.78 10.68 2.16
CA LEU A 388 -48.10 11.97 2.02
C LEU A 388 -46.81 12.07 2.84
N LYS A 389 -46.78 11.53 4.06
CA LYS A 389 -45.54 11.47 4.86
C LYS A 389 -44.54 10.49 4.24
N SER A 390 -45.01 9.32 3.81
CA SER A 390 -44.16 8.28 3.24
C SER A 390 -43.56 8.71 1.90
N ILE A 391 -44.32 9.40 1.04
CA ILE A 391 -43.79 9.84 -0.26
C ILE A 391 -42.70 10.90 -0.12
N ARG A 392 -42.80 11.79 0.88
CA ARG A 392 -41.72 12.75 1.21
C ARG A 392 -40.43 12.04 1.61
N ILE A 393 -40.55 11.00 2.44
CA ILE A 393 -39.40 10.18 2.85
C ILE A 393 -38.82 9.48 1.61
N ILE A 394 -39.65 8.83 0.79
CA ILE A 394 -39.21 8.15 -0.45
C ILE A 394 -38.44 9.11 -1.37
N VAL A 395 -38.99 10.30 -1.63
CA VAL A 395 -38.37 11.32 -2.47
C VAL A 395 -37.01 11.76 -1.93
N ARG A 396 -36.92 12.03 -0.62
CA ARG A 396 -35.69 12.46 0.04
C ARG A 396 -34.63 11.38 0.04
N GLU A 397 -34.98 10.17 0.47
CA GLU A 397 -34.02 9.06 0.64
C GLU A 397 -33.50 8.51 -0.68
N LEU A 398 -34.30 8.57 -1.76
CA LEU A 398 -33.93 8.03 -3.07
C LEU A 398 -33.48 9.12 -4.06
N ASP A 399 -33.43 10.37 -3.61
CA ASP A 399 -33.16 11.55 -4.44
C ASP A 399 -34.03 11.58 -5.71
N ALA A 400 -35.31 11.18 -5.56
CA ALA A 400 -36.22 11.01 -6.68
C ALA A 400 -36.90 12.34 -7.02
N ARG A 401 -36.92 12.71 -8.31
CA ARG A 401 -37.60 13.92 -8.79
C ARG A 401 -39.11 13.71 -8.95
N ARG A 402 -39.52 12.46 -9.18
CA ARG A 402 -40.92 12.03 -9.21
C ARG A 402 -41.11 10.78 -8.38
N ALA A 403 -42.19 10.77 -7.61
CA ALA A 403 -42.70 9.59 -6.94
C ALA A 403 -44.22 9.59 -6.98
N VAL A 404 -44.82 8.40 -6.96
CA VAL A 404 -46.26 8.21 -6.76
C VAL A 404 -46.53 6.94 -5.97
N ILE A 405 -47.40 7.05 -4.97
CA ILE A 405 -48.04 5.92 -4.31
C ILE A 405 -49.43 5.78 -4.92
N ILE A 406 -49.67 4.61 -5.51
CA ILE A 406 -50.89 4.27 -6.23
C ILE A 406 -51.63 3.23 -5.41
N LEU A 407 -52.87 3.51 -5.02
CA LEU A 407 -53.71 2.62 -4.24
C LEU A 407 -54.97 2.28 -5.03
N LYS A 408 -55.30 1.00 -5.13
CA LYS A 408 -56.51 0.54 -5.77
C LYS A 408 -57.71 0.80 -4.85
N ASP A 409 -58.73 1.48 -5.36
CA ASP A 409 -60.01 1.59 -4.66
C ASP A 409 -60.73 0.22 -4.73
N PRO A 410 -61.07 -0.42 -3.60
CA PRO A 410 -61.81 -1.69 -3.60
C PRO A 410 -63.22 -1.58 -4.19
N SER A 411 -63.79 -0.37 -4.18
CA SER A 411 -65.20 -0.09 -4.47
C SER A 411 -65.43 0.43 -5.90
N LYS A 412 -64.36 0.85 -6.58
CA LYS A 412 -64.40 1.52 -7.90
C LYS A 412 -63.27 0.97 -8.79
N GLN A 413 -63.44 0.98 -10.11
CA GLN A 413 -62.33 0.70 -11.05
C GLN A 413 -61.37 1.89 -11.20
N ASN A 414 -61.07 2.57 -10.09
CA ASN A 414 -60.23 3.77 -10.07
C ASN A 414 -59.01 3.54 -9.16
N LEU A 415 -57.94 4.24 -9.48
CA LEU A 415 -56.71 4.32 -8.72
C LEU A 415 -56.71 5.66 -7.97
N ASN A 416 -56.32 5.64 -6.69
CA ASN A 416 -56.01 6.83 -5.91
C ASN A 416 -54.50 7.06 -5.98
N LEU A 417 -54.10 8.25 -6.38
CA LEU A 417 -52.70 8.61 -6.56
C LEU A 417 -52.34 9.67 -5.52
N ILE A 418 -51.26 9.40 -4.80
CA ILE A 418 -50.57 10.38 -3.98
C ILE A 418 -49.22 10.57 -4.65
N SER A 419 -49.01 11.70 -5.30
CA SER A 419 -47.80 11.95 -6.07
C SER A 419 -46.99 13.09 -5.47
N HIS A 420 -45.68 13.03 -5.72
CA HIS A 420 -44.76 14.13 -5.50
C HIS A 420 -43.94 14.33 -6.78
N VAL A 421 -44.20 15.41 -7.50
CA VAL A 421 -43.57 15.72 -8.78
C VAL A 421 -42.91 17.08 -8.69
N GLN A 422 -41.58 17.11 -8.84
CA GLN A 422 -40.80 18.37 -8.86
C GLN A 422 -41.05 19.31 -7.66
N GLY A 423 -41.20 18.74 -6.46
CA GLY A 423 -41.40 19.51 -5.22
C GLY A 423 -42.86 19.86 -4.91
N LYS A 424 -43.83 19.41 -5.72
CA LYS A 424 -45.25 19.58 -5.45
C LYS A 424 -45.91 18.25 -5.14
N GLU A 425 -46.72 18.23 -4.09
CA GLU A 425 -47.56 17.09 -3.71
C GLU A 425 -48.96 17.26 -4.30
N GLU A 426 -49.50 16.19 -4.87
CA GLU A 426 -50.84 16.17 -5.45
C GLU A 426 -51.57 14.88 -5.09
N ILE A 427 -52.87 15.00 -4.83
CA ILE A 427 -53.76 13.85 -4.65
C ILE A 427 -54.75 13.87 -5.81
N SER A 428 -54.76 12.81 -6.60
CA SER A 428 -55.60 12.68 -7.79
C SER A 428 -56.14 11.27 -7.95
N THR A 429 -56.96 11.04 -8.98
CA THR A 429 -57.44 9.71 -9.34
C THR A 429 -57.21 9.43 -10.80
N ALA A 430 -56.90 8.18 -11.14
CA ALA A 430 -56.76 7.70 -12.51
C ALA A 430 -57.63 6.47 -12.74
N ASN A 431 -57.92 6.17 -14.01
CA ASN A 431 -58.65 4.97 -14.39
C ASN A 431 -57.76 3.73 -14.28
N PHE A 432 -58.35 2.60 -13.91
CA PHE A 432 -57.65 1.32 -13.93
C PHE A 432 -57.60 0.74 -15.36
N LEU A 433 -56.62 1.16 -16.15
CA LEU A 433 -56.43 0.71 -17.53
C LEU A 433 -55.46 -0.48 -17.57
N ARG A 434 -55.92 -1.62 -18.12
CA ARG A 434 -55.09 -2.84 -18.17
C ARG A 434 -53.86 -2.70 -19.06
N GLU A 435 -53.86 -1.73 -19.97
CA GLU A 435 -52.76 -1.48 -20.92
C GLU A 435 -51.59 -0.73 -20.27
N SER A 436 -51.81 -0.08 -19.12
CA SER A 436 -50.73 0.58 -18.37
C SER A 436 -49.67 -0.42 -17.91
N VAL A 437 -48.40 -0.05 -18.11
CA VAL A 437 -47.22 -0.73 -17.60
C VAL A 437 -47.24 -0.80 -16.08
N ILE A 438 -47.63 0.29 -15.41
CA ILE A 438 -47.79 0.32 -13.95
C ILE A 438 -48.89 -0.64 -13.51
N VAL A 439 -50.05 -0.61 -14.17
CA VAL A 439 -51.18 -1.50 -13.83
C VAL A 439 -50.82 -2.97 -14.08
N HIS A 440 -50.11 -3.28 -15.16
CA HIS A 440 -49.57 -4.62 -15.42
C HIS A 440 -48.64 -5.08 -14.29
N ALA A 441 -47.71 -4.22 -13.86
CA ALA A 441 -46.81 -4.53 -12.76
C ALA A 441 -47.59 -4.81 -11.45
N ILE A 442 -48.66 -4.06 -11.18
CA ILE A 442 -49.55 -4.29 -10.02
C ILE A 442 -50.24 -5.65 -10.15
N ILE A 443 -50.88 -5.94 -11.29
CA ILE A 443 -51.65 -7.19 -11.51
C ILE A 443 -50.75 -8.42 -11.40
N ASP A 444 -49.59 -8.37 -12.07
CA ASP A 444 -48.63 -9.47 -12.11
C ASP A 444 -47.77 -9.55 -10.84
N ASN A 445 -47.93 -8.58 -9.93
CA ASN A 445 -47.11 -8.39 -8.74
C ASN A 445 -45.60 -8.44 -9.06
N ARG A 446 -45.22 -7.79 -10.16
CA ARG A 446 -43.88 -7.82 -10.72
C ARG A 446 -43.14 -6.51 -10.51
N ILE A 447 -41.96 -6.59 -9.89
CA ILE A 447 -41.06 -5.45 -9.75
C ILE A 447 -40.45 -5.10 -11.12
N VAL A 448 -40.43 -3.81 -11.44
CA VAL A 448 -39.80 -3.29 -12.65
C VAL A 448 -38.72 -2.29 -12.25
N LEU A 449 -37.48 -2.52 -12.68
CA LEU A 449 -36.39 -1.55 -12.60
C LEU A 449 -35.84 -1.33 -14.01
N LYS A 450 -35.92 -0.10 -14.49
CA LYS A 450 -35.47 0.28 -15.83
C LYS A 450 -34.61 1.53 -15.76
N LYS A 451 -33.55 1.53 -16.57
CA LYS A 451 -32.66 2.68 -16.71
C LYS A 451 -33.27 3.76 -17.60
N GLU A 452 -34.10 3.35 -18.56
CA GLU A 452 -34.72 4.21 -19.56
C GLU A 452 -36.08 3.60 -19.95
N VAL A 453 -36.98 4.46 -20.44
CA VAL A 453 -38.28 4.10 -21.00
C VAL A 453 -38.09 3.58 -22.43
N PRO A 454 -38.62 2.40 -22.80
CA PRO A 454 -38.54 1.90 -24.17
C PRO A 454 -39.22 2.85 -25.18
N ILE A 455 -38.55 3.13 -26.31
CA ILE A 455 -39.01 4.06 -27.35
C ILE A 455 -40.31 3.62 -28.06
N TYR A 456 -40.63 2.32 -28.01
CA TYR A 456 -41.75 1.74 -28.76
C TYR A 456 -43.01 1.45 -27.92
N GLN A 457 -43.10 1.97 -26.69
CA GLN A 457 -44.30 1.78 -25.86
C GLN A 457 -45.26 2.96 -26.06
N GLU A 458 -46.46 2.68 -26.58
CA GLU A 458 -47.60 3.57 -26.36
C GLU A 458 -47.91 3.53 -24.85
N LEU A 459 -47.70 4.66 -24.18
CA LEU A 459 -47.95 4.81 -22.75
C LEU A 459 -49.32 5.49 -22.58
N ASP A 460 -50.04 5.10 -21.53
CA ASP A 460 -51.25 5.82 -21.15
C ASP A 460 -50.91 7.07 -20.32
N ASP A 461 -51.92 7.90 -20.02
CA ASP A 461 -51.74 9.14 -19.25
C ASP A 461 -51.04 8.92 -17.89
N LEU A 462 -51.26 7.77 -17.24
CA LEU A 462 -50.63 7.44 -15.96
C LEU A 462 -49.13 7.17 -16.16
N ASP A 463 -48.81 6.32 -17.14
CA ASP A 463 -47.45 5.92 -17.42
C ASP A 463 -46.63 7.08 -17.98
N GLU A 464 -47.18 7.93 -18.86
CA GLU A 464 -46.49 9.11 -19.40
C GLU A 464 -46.03 10.08 -18.30
N VAL A 465 -46.84 10.24 -17.25
CA VAL A 465 -46.56 11.18 -16.16
C VAL A 465 -45.48 10.65 -15.22
N PHE A 466 -45.47 9.34 -14.95
CA PHE A 466 -44.67 8.73 -13.88
C PHE A 466 -43.56 7.79 -14.34
N LEU A 467 -43.51 7.39 -15.61
CA LEU A 467 -42.42 6.60 -16.18
C LEU A 467 -41.57 7.50 -17.07
N VAL A 468 -40.66 8.25 -16.45
CA VAL A 468 -39.74 9.16 -17.15
C VAL A 468 -38.29 8.81 -16.81
N GLY A 469 -37.43 8.70 -17.82
CA GLY A 469 -36.01 8.38 -17.64
C GLY A 469 -35.82 7.01 -16.97
N SER A 470 -35.01 6.96 -15.91
CA SER A 470 -34.89 5.77 -15.07
C SER A 470 -36.04 5.71 -14.07
N TYR A 471 -36.63 4.54 -13.90
CA TYR A 471 -37.76 4.34 -13.00
C TYR A 471 -37.75 2.97 -12.31
N ILE A 472 -38.41 2.93 -11.15
CA ILE A 472 -38.77 1.70 -10.43
C ILE A 472 -40.29 1.67 -10.25
N ILE A 473 -40.91 0.53 -10.56
CA ILE A 473 -42.28 0.20 -10.17
C ILE A 473 -42.18 -0.93 -9.15
N LEU A 474 -42.64 -0.66 -7.93
CA LEU A 474 -42.67 -1.61 -6.84
C LEU A 474 -44.12 -1.89 -6.44
N PRO A 475 -44.71 -3.02 -6.87
CA PRO A 475 -46.02 -3.44 -6.40
C PRO A 475 -46.03 -3.62 -4.89
N ILE A 476 -47.13 -3.19 -4.27
CA ILE A 476 -47.38 -3.37 -2.83
C ILE A 476 -48.57 -4.30 -2.65
N SER A 477 -48.37 -5.31 -1.81
CA SER A 477 -49.31 -6.41 -1.58
C SER A 477 -49.59 -6.57 -0.10
N ASP A 478 -50.79 -7.05 0.22
CA ASP A 478 -51.14 -7.43 1.59
C ASP A 478 -50.39 -8.70 2.03
N SER A 479 -50.55 -9.05 3.31
CA SER A 479 -50.04 -10.30 3.88
C SER A 479 -50.42 -11.59 3.11
N ASN A 480 -51.49 -11.58 2.32
CA ASN A 480 -51.93 -12.69 1.46
C ASN A 480 -51.38 -12.61 0.02
N LYS A 481 -50.40 -11.74 -0.23
CA LYS A 481 -49.81 -11.46 -1.54
C LYS A 481 -50.81 -10.93 -2.57
N ARG A 482 -51.90 -10.31 -2.13
CA ARG A 482 -52.85 -9.64 -3.03
C ARG A 482 -52.37 -8.21 -3.26
N PRO A 483 -52.04 -7.82 -4.50
CA PRO A 483 -51.59 -6.48 -4.78
C PRO A 483 -52.74 -5.49 -4.57
N PHE A 484 -52.50 -4.46 -3.76
CA PHE A 484 -53.45 -3.37 -3.52
C PHE A 484 -52.96 -2.03 -4.07
N GLY A 485 -51.77 -2.00 -4.68
CA GLY A 485 -51.19 -0.78 -5.22
C GLY A 485 -49.79 -0.95 -5.77
N ALA A 486 -49.13 0.15 -6.08
CA ALA A 486 -47.70 0.22 -6.34
C ALA A 486 -47.10 1.54 -5.84
N ILE A 487 -45.81 1.52 -5.55
CA ILE A 487 -44.99 2.71 -5.39
C ILE A 487 -44.12 2.83 -6.65
N CYS A 488 -44.22 3.95 -7.35
CA CYS A 488 -43.39 4.24 -8.50
C CYS A 488 -42.48 5.43 -8.19
N ILE A 489 -41.22 5.35 -8.58
CA ILE A 489 -40.29 6.48 -8.57
C ILE A 489 -39.63 6.60 -9.93
N SER A 490 -39.39 7.82 -10.38
CA SER A 490 -38.73 8.08 -11.66
C SER A 490 -37.92 9.36 -11.61
N GLU A 491 -36.88 9.41 -12.43
CA GLU A 491 -35.87 10.48 -12.49
C GLU A 491 -35.16 10.72 -11.14
N ARG A 492 -33.83 10.81 -11.14
CA ARG A 492 -33.06 11.28 -9.98
C ARG A 492 -32.67 12.74 -10.17
N ASN A 493 -32.58 13.52 -9.09
CA ASN A 493 -32.16 14.92 -9.20
C ASN A 493 -30.71 15.01 -9.71
N ASP A 494 -29.85 14.06 -9.33
CA ASP A 494 -28.49 13.90 -9.84
C ASP A 494 -28.38 13.39 -11.30
N LYS A 495 -29.51 13.11 -11.96
CA LYS A 495 -29.63 12.58 -13.33
C LYS A 495 -29.02 11.19 -13.55
N THR A 496 -28.64 10.48 -12.50
CA THR A 496 -28.17 9.10 -12.61
C THR A 496 -29.34 8.09 -12.62
N ALA A 497 -29.10 6.88 -13.11
CA ALA A 497 -30.13 5.84 -13.14
C ALA A 497 -30.31 5.18 -11.76
N PHE A 498 -31.55 4.76 -11.46
CA PHE A 498 -31.80 3.89 -10.31
C PHE A 498 -31.09 2.54 -10.47
N ASN A 499 -30.70 1.95 -9.34
CA ASN A 499 -29.90 0.73 -9.30
C ASN A 499 -30.49 -0.24 -8.24
N GLN A 500 -29.87 -1.41 -8.07
CA GLN A 500 -30.32 -2.42 -7.12
C GLN A 500 -30.26 -1.95 -5.66
N GLY A 501 -29.33 -1.04 -5.30
CA GLY A 501 -29.29 -0.43 -3.97
C GLY A 501 -30.53 0.43 -3.71
N HIS A 502 -30.90 1.28 -4.67
CA HIS A 502 -32.12 2.09 -4.59
C HIS A 502 -33.39 1.23 -4.49
N LEU A 503 -33.46 0.14 -5.26
CA LEU A 503 -34.58 -0.80 -5.16
C LEU A 503 -34.69 -1.42 -3.76
N ARG A 504 -33.58 -1.89 -3.18
CA ARG A 504 -33.57 -2.46 -1.82
C ARG A 504 -34.05 -1.44 -0.79
N LEU A 505 -33.60 -0.19 -0.88
CA LEU A 505 -34.05 0.87 0.01
C LEU A 505 -35.55 1.15 -0.16
N LEU A 506 -36.05 1.25 -1.39
CA LEU A 506 -37.49 1.42 -1.65
C LEU A 506 -38.30 0.24 -1.12
N GLN A 507 -37.81 -1.01 -1.24
CA GLN A 507 -38.46 -2.19 -0.67
C GLN A 507 -38.54 -2.10 0.86
N THR A 508 -37.45 -1.71 1.53
CA THR A 508 -37.42 -1.49 2.98
C THR A 508 -38.46 -0.44 3.41
N ILE A 509 -38.51 0.69 2.69
CA ILE A 509 -39.46 1.76 2.96
C ILE A 509 -40.91 1.27 2.75
N SER A 510 -41.16 0.59 1.62
CA SER A 510 -42.48 0.06 1.27
C SER A 510 -43.00 -0.95 2.28
N ALA A 511 -42.12 -1.78 2.87
CA ALA A 511 -42.50 -2.76 3.87
C ALA A 511 -43.08 -2.10 5.13
N GLN A 512 -42.54 -0.94 5.55
CA GLN A 512 -43.10 -0.19 6.68
C GLN A 512 -44.40 0.52 6.29
N TYR A 513 -44.45 1.09 5.09
CA TYR A 513 -45.68 1.67 4.56
C TYR A 513 -46.84 0.66 4.53
N ILE A 514 -46.60 -0.56 4.02
CA ILE A 514 -47.60 -1.63 3.97
C ILE A 514 -48.12 -1.97 5.35
N LYS A 515 -47.23 -2.10 6.36
CA LYS A 515 -47.64 -2.37 7.75
C LYS A 515 -48.50 -1.24 8.31
N GLY A 516 -48.12 0.02 8.08
CA GLY A 516 -48.90 1.17 8.50
C GLY A 516 -50.28 1.22 7.82
N TYR A 517 -50.31 0.98 6.51
CA TYR A 517 -51.53 0.91 5.72
C TYR A 517 -52.48 -0.17 6.25
N GLU A 518 -51.98 -1.39 6.47
CA GLU A 518 -52.77 -2.49 7.03
C GLU A 518 -53.28 -2.14 8.43
N ASN A 519 -52.47 -1.52 9.29
CA ASN A 519 -52.88 -1.12 10.63
C ASN A 519 -54.02 -0.08 10.61
N ILE A 520 -53.88 0.98 9.82
CA ILE A 520 -54.90 2.02 9.67
C ILE A 520 -56.20 1.42 9.15
N ARG A 521 -56.11 0.59 8.09
CA ARG A 521 -57.29 -0.03 7.48
C ARG A 521 -58.00 -1.01 8.43
N LEU A 522 -57.24 -1.81 9.19
CA LEU A 522 -57.81 -2.68 10.22
C LEU A 522 -58.52 -1.87 11.32
N ASN A 523 -57.95 -0.74 11.73
CA ASN A 523 -58.59 0.14 12.72
C ASN A 523 -59.90 0.74 12.18
N GLU A 524 -59.93 1.19 10.92
CA GLU A 524 -61.15 1.68 10.25
C GLU A 524 -62.22 0.59 10.19
N ASP A 525 -61.87 -0.63 9.79
CA ASP A 525 -62.79 -1.78 9.72
C ASP A 525 -63.37 -2.12 11.11
N ILE A 526 -62.54 -2.09 12.16
CA ILE A 526 -62.98 -2.33 13.55
C ILE A 526 -63.97 -1.23 13.99
N ILE A 527 -63.70 0.03 13.68
CA ILE A 527 -64.57 1.16 14.01
C ILE A 527 -65.92 1.01 13.28
N ALA A 528 -65.89 0.73 11.98
CA ALA A 528 -67.09 0.54 11.17
C ALA A 528 -67.95 -0.63 11.68
N LYS A 529 -67.32 -1.76 12.02
CA LYS A 529 -68.02 -2.92 12.59
C LYS A 529 -68.70 -2.58 13.92
N LYS A 530 -68.00 -1.89 14.83
CA LYS A 530 -68.60 -1.44 16.11
C LYS A 530 -69.76 -0.49 15.90
N ALA A 531 -69.68 0.41 14.91
CA ALA A 531 -70.78 1.31 14.56
C ALA A 531 -72.02 0.55 14.07
N MET A 532 -71.83 -0.43 13.17
CA MET A 532 -72.93 -1.31 12.72
C MET A 532 -73.55 -2.13 13.84
N GLU A 533 -72.73 -2.74 14.72
CA GLU A 533 -73.23 -3.50 15.87
C GLU A 533 -74.12 -2.64 16.77
N LYS A 534 -73.72 -1.39 17.03
CA LYS A 534 -74.49 -0.42 17.81
C LYS A 534 -75.79 -0.01 17.11
N GLU A 535 -75.78 0.16 15.79
CA GLU A 535 -76.98 0.50 15.01
C GLU A 535 -77.99 -0.65 14.98
N ILE A 536 -77.52 -1.90 14.87
CA ILE A 536 -78.33 -3.11 14.99
C ILE A 536 -78.95 -3.23 16.39
N GLU A 537 -78.17 -2.95 17.45
CA GLU A 537 -78.66 -2.96 18.84
C GLU A 537 -79.76 -1.92 19.06
N ILE A 538 -79.54 -0.68 18.59
CA ILE A 538 -80.54 0.40 18.65
C ILE A 538 -81.82 0.01 17.90
N THR A 539 -81.68 -0.49 16.67
CA THR A 539 -82.81 -0.92 15.83
C THR A 539 -83.58 -2.08 16.48
N SER A 540 -82.87 -3.04 17.07
CA SER A 540 -83.48 -4.15 17.82
C SER A 540 -84.26 -3.66 19.04
N ASN A 541 -83.72 -2.69 19.79
CA ASN A 541 -84.38 -2.09 20.95
C ASN A 541 -85.62 -1.28 20.56
N ILE A 542 -85.59 -0.54 19.44
CA ILE A 542 -86.76 0.16 18.90
C ILE A 542 -87.84 -0.84 18.48
N GLN A 543 -87.50 -1.90 17.74
CA GLN A 543 -88.45 -2.94 17.35
C GLN A 543 -89.10 -3.62 18.56
N LYS A 544 -88.33 -3.93 19.60
CA LYS A 544 -88.85 -4.50 20.85
C LYS A 544 -89.82 -3.56 21.59
N ASN A 545 -89.61 -2.25 21.51
CA ASN A 545 -90.44 -1.25 22.19
C ASN A 545 -91.66 -0.80 21.38
N ILE A 546 -91.71 -1.05 20.06
CA ILE A 546 -92.86 -0.73 19.18
C ILE A 546 -93.81 -1.93 19.04
N LEU A 547 -93.34 -3.16 19.21
CA LEU A 547 -94.20 -4.35 19.19
C LEU A 547 -95.03 -4.44 20.50
N PRO A 548 -96.37 -4.49 20.43
CA PRO A 548 -97.19 -4.62 21.64
C PRO A 548 -96.89 -5.95 22.33
N GLY A 549 -96.65 -5.91 23.64
CA GLY A 549 -96.24 -7.04 24.49
C GLY A 549 -97.26 -8.18 24.65
N GLY A 550 -98.25 -8.29 23.75
CA GLY A 550 -99.24 -9.35 23.74
C GLY A 550 -100.20 -9.26 22.56
N VAL A 551 -100.51 -10.41 21.95
CA VAL A 551 -101.59 -10.54 20.96
C VAL A 551 -102.93 -10.21 21.65
N PRO A 552 -103.82 -9.38 21.06
CA PRO A 552 -105.14 -9.14 21.64
C PRO A 552 -105.91 -10.45 21.78
N GLY A 553 -106.33 -10.76 23.01
CA GLY A 553 -107.05 -11.99 23.33
C GLY A 553 -108.39 -12.05 22.60
N GLY A 554 -108.51 -12.91 21.59
CA GLY A 554 -109.79 -13.06 20.90
C GLY A 554 -109.86 -13.92 19.64
N PHE A 555 -109.03 -14.96 19.44
CA PHE A 555 -109.34 -15.96 18.40
C PHE A 555 -108.97 -17.39 18.84
N LYS A 556 -109.98 -18.15 19.25
CA LYS A 556 -109.88 -19.60 19.48
C LYS A 556 -109.93 -20.35 18.14
N LYS A 557 -108.91 -21.21 17.97
CA LYS A 557 -108.89 -22.56 17.36
C LYS A 557 -108.66 -22.75 15.84
N LYS A 558 -107.70 -23.66 15.61
CA LYS A 558 -107.49 -24.63 14.51
C LYS A 558 -106.69 -24.15 13.28
N LYS A 559 -105.37 -24.40 13.32
CA LYS A 559 -104.70 -25.47 12.55
C LYS A 559 -103.19 -25.46 12.86
N LYS A 560 -102.68 -26.56 13.44
CA LYS A 560 -101.24 -26.89 13.36
C LYS A 560 -100.93 -27.15 11.87
N LYS A 561 -100.23 -26.24 11.21
CA LYS A 561 -99.44 -26.57 10.02
C LYS A 561 -97.97 -26.51 10.43
N LYS A 562 -97.32 -27.67 10.41
CA LYS A 562 -95.86 -27.82 10.43
C LYS A 562 -95.28 -26.93 9.32
N PHE A 563 -94.37 -26.03 9.68
CA PHE A 563 -93.42 -25.48 8.73
C PHE A 563 -92.13 -26.28 8.87
N MET A 564 -91.80 -27.05 7.84
CA MET A 564 -90.48 -27.65 7.64
C MET A 564 -89.58 -26.61 6.93
N PRO A 565 -88.28 -26.53 7.27
CA PRO A 565 -87.32 -25.70 6.54
C PRO A 565 -87.09 -26.21 5.11
N ALA A 566 -86.94 -25.29 4.15
CA ALA A 566 -86.76 -25.56 2.71
C ALA A 566 -85.37 -26.11 2.32
N LYS A 567 -84.78 -27.02 3.12
CA LYS A 567 -83.54 -27.73 2.79
C LYS A 567 -83.71 -29.23 2.57
N GLU A 568 -84.93 -29.74 2.51
CA GLU A 568 -85.23 -31.17 2.27
C GLU A 568 -86.34 -31.41 1.23
N VAL A 569 -86.40 -30.63 0.15
CA VAL A 569 -87.15 -31.02 -1.06
C VAL A 569 -86.30 -30.70 -2.29
N SER A 570 -85.65 -31.77 -2.80
CA SER A 570 -84.98 -31.96 -4.10
C SER A 570 -83.99 -30.92 -4.59
#